data_AF-A0A3C0BK03-F1
#
_entry.id   AF-A0A3C0BK03-F1
#
_cell.length_a   1.000
_cell.length_b   1.000
_cell.length_c   1.000
_cell.angle_alpha   90.00
_cell.angle_beta   90.00
_cell.angle_gamma   90.00
#
_symmetry.space_group_name_H-M   'P 1'
#
loop_
_entity.id
_entity.type
_entity.pdbx_description
1 polymer ?
#
loop_
_entity_poly.entity_id
_entity_poly.type
_entity_poly.pdbx_seq_one_letter_code
_entity_poly.pdbx_strand_id
1 'polypeptide(L)' 'LLRRDGDLFLFDGGEGTQVSLRRLNLKWKKINAIFVSHTHADHVTGLPGIMMLSAQV' A
#
# COMPACT_ATOMS: atom_id res chain seq x y z
N LEU A 1 -8.40 -1.24 -1.02
CA LEU A 1 -8.06 0.20 -1.14
C LEU A 1 -9.35 1.02 -1.04
N LEU A 2 -9.40 2.00 -0.16
CA LEU A 2 -10.53 2.93 0.00
C LEU A 2 -10.06 4.36 -0.30
N ARG A 3 -10.90 5.14 -0.99
CA ARG A 3 -10.70 6.57 -1.21
C ARG A 3 -11.86 7.34 -0.59
N ARG A 4 -11.57 8.30 0.28
CA ARG A 4 -12.57 9.17 0.90
C ARG A 4 -12.03 10.58 0.98
N ASP A 5 -12.77 11.55 0.43
CA ASP A 5 -12.45 12.98 0.50
C ASP A 5 -11.02 13.36 0.06
N GLY A 6 -10.42 12.57 -0.83
CA GLY A 6 -9.06 12.78 -1.32
C GLY A 6 -7.99 11.95 -0.62
N ASP A 7 -8.29 11.42 0.56
CA ASP A 7 -7.43 10.49 1.31
C ASP A 7 -7.49 9.08 0.73
N LEU A 8 -6.37 8.36 0.84
CA LEU A 8 -6.27 6.95 0.46
C LEU A 8 -5.92 6.09 1.68
N PHE A 9 -6.68 5.00 1.83
CA PHE A 9 -6.48 4.02 2.88
C PHE A 9 -6.22 2.66 2.23
N LEU A 10 -5.09 2.04 2.56
CA LEU A 10 -4.74 0.70 2.08
C LEU A 10 -5.19 -0.33 3.12
N PHE A 11 -5.85 -1.38 2.66
CA PHE A 11 -6.26 -2.52 3.48
C PHE A 11 -5.52 -3.72 2.92
N ASP A 12 -4.64 -4.29 3.73
CA ASP A 12 -3.68 -5.33 3.38
C ASP A 12 -2.76 -4.98 2.20
N GLY A 13 -1.68 -5.74 2.08
CA GLY A 13 -0.68 -5.54 1.05
C GLY A 13 0.21 -6.76 0.90
N GLY A 14 -0.28 -7.76 0.18
CA GLY A 14 0.52 -8.89 -0.29
C GLY A 14 1.55 -8.50 -1.34
N GLU A 15 2.41 -9.44 -1.68
CA GLU A 15 3.43 -9.28 -2.71
C GLU A 15 2.86 -8.68 -4.00
N GLY A 16 3.56 -7.70 -4.58
CA GLY A 16 3.16 -7.06 -5.82
C GLY A 16 2.15 -5.92 -5.66
N THR A 17 1.69 -5.60 -4.44
CA THR A 17 0.79 -4.44 -4.21
C THR A 17 1.35 -3.14 -4.78
N GLN A 18 2.67 -2.92 -4.72
CA GLN A 18 3.35 -1.77 -5.34
C GLN A 18 3.18 -1.69 -6.86
N VAL A 19 3.09 -2.84 -7.54
CA VAL A 19 2.86 -2.92 -8.99
C VAL A 19 1.42 -2.52 -9.29
N SER A 20 0.47 -3.01 -8.50
CA SER A 20 -0.95 -2.66 -8.60
C SER A 20 -1.18 -1.15 -8.39
N LEU A 21 -0.57 -0.55 -7.37
CA LEU A 21 -0.62 0.90 -7.13
C LEU A 21 -0.08 1.68 -8.34
N ARG A 22 1.05 1.25 -8.92
CA ARG A 22 1.63 1.87 -10.12
C ARG A 22 0.70 1.77 -11.32
N ARG A 23 0.09 0.61 -11.56
CA ARG A 23 -0.88 0.40 -12.67
C ARG A 23 -2.11 1.29 -12.55
N LEU A 24 -2.56 1.55 -11.33
CA LEU A 24 -3.67 2.46 -11.04
C LEU A 24 -3.27 3.95 -11.03
N ASN A 25 -2.01 4.27 -11.35
CA ASN A 25 -1.43 5.60 -11.25
C ASN A 25 -1.63 6.25 -9.85
N LEU A 26 -1.67 5.42 -8.81
CA LEU A 26 -1.81 5.84 -7.43
C LEU A 26 -0.42 6.01 -6.82
N LYS A 27 -0.15 7.22 -6.32
CA LYS A 27 1.11 7.52 -5.63
C LYS A 27 1.05 6.96 -4.22
N TRP A 28 2.04 6.14 -3.84
CA TRP A 28 2.15 5.61 -2.47
C TRP A 28 2.13 6.73 -1.40
N LYS A 29 2.71 7.90 -1.71
CA LYS A 29 2.72 9.10 -0.84
C LYS A 29 1.35 9.61 -0.44
N LYS A 30 0.29 9.20 -1.15
CA LYS A 30 -1.08 9.60 -0.82
C LYS A 30 -1.78 8.61 0.11
N ILE A 31 -1.19 7.46 0.41
CA ILE A 31 -1.76 6.50 1.36
C ILE A 31 -1.53 7.04 2.77
N ASN A 32 -2.61 7.45 3.43
CA ASN A 32 -2.59 8.04 4.77
C ASN A 32 -2.41 6.98 5.86
N ALA A 33 -3.00 5.79 5.67
CA ALA A 33 -2.88 4.67 6.61
C ALA A 33 -2.96 3.32 5.90
N ILE A 34 -2.31 2.33 6.50
CA ILE A 34 -2.34 0.93 6.10
C ILE A 34 -2.97 0.13 7.25
N PHE A 35 -4.06 -0.56 6.97
CA PHE A 35 -4.73 -1.46 7.91
C PHE A 35 -4.41 -2.90 7.52
N VAL A 36 -3.91 -3.69 8.47
CA VAL A 36 -3.59 -5.10 8.27
C VAL A 36 -4.64 -5.94 9.00
N SER A 37 -5.34 -6.80 8.27
CA SER A 37 -6.39 -7.65 8.82
C SER A 37 -5.81 -8.78 9.70
N HIS A 38 -4.73 -9.41 9.24
CA HIS A 38 -3.98 -10.45 9.95
C HIS A 38 -2.59 -10.64 9.31
N THR A 39 -1.75 -11.48 9.92
CA THR A 39 -0.32 -11.59 9.59
C THR A 39 0.05 -12.77 8.69
N HIS A 40 -0.86 -13.23 7.83
CA HIS A 40 -0.48 -14.16 6.77
C HIS A 40 0.30 -13.44 5.66
N ALA A 41 1.18 -14.18 4.99
CA ALA A 41 2.13 -13.63 4.05
C ALA A 41 1.44 -12.83 2.92
N ASP A 42 0.32 -13.32 2.42
CA ASP A 42 -0.51 -12.69 1.39
C ASP A 42 -1.15 -11.36 1.79
N HIS A 43 -1.09 -10.98 3.07
CA HIS A 43 -1.57 -9.69 3.57
C HIS A 43 -0.45 -8.71 3.92
N VAL A 44 0.81 -9.15 4.07
CA VAL A 44 1.89 -8.28 4.60
C VAL A 44 3.17 -8.21 3.75
N THR A 45 3.44 -9.18 2.87
CA THR A 45 4.75 -9.28 2.19
C THR A 45 5.03 -8.14 1.19
N GLY A 46 4.00 -7.43 0.72
CA GLY A 46 4.16 -6.26 -0.14
C GLY A 46 4.44 -4.96 0.62
N LEU A 47 4.15 -4.90 1.91
CA LEU A 47 4.31 -3.68 2.71
C LEU A 47 5.76 -3.18 2.80
N PRO A 48 6.78 -4.04 3.01
CA PRO A 48 8.18 -3.60 2.97
C PRO A 48 8.55 -2.95 1.64
N GLY A 49 8.07 -3.50 0.51
CA GLY A 49 8.31 -2.94 -0.82
C GLY A 49 7.68 -1.56 -1.00
N ILE A 50 6.49 -1.34 -0.43
CA ILE A 50 5.83 -0.03 -0.41
C ILE A 50 6.62 0.96 0.47
N MET A 51 7.08 0.54 1.65
CA MET A 51 7.86 1.39 2.57
C MET A 51 9.26 1.72 2.02
N MET A 52 9.90 0.84 1.26
CA MET A 52 11.17 1.19 0.60
C MET A 52 11.02 2.36 -0.39
N LEU A 53 9.83 2.56 -0.97
CA LEU A 53 9.58 3.74 -1.82
C LEU A 53 9.56 5.05 -1.01
N SER A 54 9.32 4.99 0.31
CA SER A 54 9.42 6.15 1.20
C SER A 54 10.83 6.43 1.68
N ALA A 55 11.70 5.43 1.72
CA ALA A 55 13.09 5.57 2.14
C ALA A 55 14.02 6.11 1.03
N GLN A 56 13.57 6.15 -0.23
CA GLN A 56 14.34 6.65 -1.39
C GLN A 56 14.19 8.17 -1.59
N VAL A 57 13.93 8.92 -0.51
CA VAL A 57 13.75 10.38 -0.53
C VAL A 57 14.80 11.04 0.34
#